data_AF-A0A0R3A8I3-F1
#
_entry.id   AF-A0A0R3A8I3-F1
#
_cell.length_a   1.000
_cell.length_b   1.000
_cell.length_c   1.000
_cell.angle_alpha   90.00
_cell.angle_beta   90.00
_cell.angle_gamma   90.00
#
_symmetry.space_group_name_H-M   'P 1'
#
loop_
_entity.id
_entity.type
_entity.pdbx_description
1 polymer ?
#
loop_
_entity_poly.entity_id
_entity_poly.type
_entity_poly.pdbx_seq_one_letter_code
_entity_poly.pdbx_strand_id
1 'polypeptide(L)' 'MNSQVLDYTTRQTWDEEIAQNTQMFFEADRLDAQAYNIIEHYSGDATTWARFTEAKKRADAQRTAAYREWMRIRRAMRT' A
#
# COMPACT_ATOMS: atom_id res chain seq x y z
N MET A 1 -16.83 -26.97 -23.29
CA MET A 1 -16.47 -25.56 -23.56
C MET A 1 -16.42 -24.72 -22.27
N ASN A 2 -15.90 -25.26 -21.15
CA ASN A 2 -15.97 -24.57 -19.84
C ASN A 2 -14.61 -24.11 -19.29
N SER A 3 -13.51 -24.65 -19.80
CA SER A 3 -12.16 -24.36 -19.27
C SER A 3 -11.71 -22.92 -19.57
N GLN A 4 -12.08 -22.36 -20.73
CA GLN A 4 -11.66 -21.01 -21.13
C GLN A 4 -12.33 -19.90 -20.31
N VAL A 5 -13.58 -20.10 -19.88
CA VAL A 5 -14.33 -19.12 -19.08
C VAL A 5 -13.82 -19.08 -17.64
N LEU A 6 -13.47 -20.25 -17.08
CA LEU A 6 -12.86 -20.37 -15.75
C LEU A 6 -11.48 -19.71 -15.69
N ASP A 7 -10.66 -19.91 -16.73
CA ASP A 7 -9.30 -19.33 -16.81
C ASP A 7 -9.34 -17.80 -16.93
N TYR A 8 -10.28 -17.27 -17.72
CA TYR A 8 -10.49 -15.82 -17.86
C TYR A 8 -10.95 -15.16 -16.56
N THR A 9 -11.92 -15.78 -15.87
CA THR A 9 -12.44 -15.24 -14.61
C THR A 9 -11.37 -15.25 -13.53
N THR A 10 -10.57 -16.31 -13.45
CA THR A 10 -9.47 -16.43 -12.49
C THR A 10 -8.41 -15.36 -12.75
N ARG A 11 -8.06 -15.10 -14.01
CA ARG A 11 -7.11 -14.04 -14.39
C ARG A 11 -7.62 -12.65 -14.04
N GLN A 12 -8.89 -12.34 -14.29
CA GLN A 12 -9.48 -11.05 -13.91
C GLN A 12 -9.44 -10.82 -12.40
N THR A 13 -9.77 -11.84 -11.60
CA THR A 13 -9.69 -11.74 -10.13
C THR A 13 -8.28 -11.41 -9.66
N TRP A 14 -7.25 -12.01 -10.26
CA TRP A 14 -5.85 -11.69 -9.91
C TRP A 14 -5.45 -10.28 -10.30
N ASP A 15 -5.84 -9.82 -11.50
CA ASP A 15 -5.55 -8.47 -11.97
C ASP A 15 -6.20 -7.41 -11.04
N GLU A 16 -7.42 -7.67 -10.56
CA GLU A 16 -8.11 -6.83 -9.58
C GLU A 16 -7.40 -6.82 -8.21
N GLU A 17 -7.01 -7.98 -7.67
CA GLU A 17 -6.28 -8.06 -6.40
C GLU A 17 -4.91 -7.34 -6.49
N ILE A 18 -4.20 -7.49 -7.61
CA ILE A 18 -2.93 -6.77 -7.86
C ILE A 18 -3.17 -5.26 -7.95
N ALA A 19 -4.21 -4.82 -8.65
CA ALA A 19 -4.56 -3.41 -8.77
C ALA A 19 -4.89 -2.79 -7.40
N GLN A 20 -5.66 -3.48 -6.58
CA GLN A 20 -5.96 -3.06 -5.21
C GLN A 20 -4.69 -2.99 -4.36
N ASN A 21 -3.80 -3.99 -4.45
CA ASN A 21 -2.52 -3.97 -3.75
C ASN A 21 -1.61 -2.81 -4.19
N THR A 22 -1.59 -2.51 -5.49
CA THR A 22 -0.86 -1.38 -6.06
C THR A 22 -1.39 -0.05 -5.49
N GLN A 23 -2.71 0.09 -5.39
CA GLN A 23 -3.34 1.27 -4.76
C GLN A 23 -2.95 1.39 -3.28
N MET A 24 -2.80 0.28 -2.55
CA MET A 24 -2.34 0.33 -1.16
C MET A 24 -0.91 0.88 -1.03
N PHE A 25 0.00 0.49 -1.93
CA PHE A 25 1.36 1.04 -1.97
C PHE A 25 1.36 2.52 -2.35
N PHE A 26 0.55 2.91 -3.33
CA PHE A 26 0.39 4.32 -3.69
C PHE A 26 -0.11 5.18 -2.52
N GLU A 27 -1.07 4.69 -1.75
CA GLU A 27 -1.54 5.40 -0.55
C GLU A 27 -0.44 5.50 0.52
N ALA A 28 0.39 4.46 0.69
CA ALA A 28 1.54 4.52 1.58
C ALA A 28 2.52 5.62 1.16
N ASP A 29 2.85 5.70 -0.14
CA ASP A 29 3.74 6.73 -0.68
C ASP A 29 3.13 8.14 -0.54
N ARG A 30 1.81 8.27 -0.71
CA ARG A 30 1.09 9.53 -0.50
C ARG A 30 1.16 9.99 0.96
N LEU A 31 0.92 9.08 1.91
CA LEU A 31 1.04 9.37 3.34
C LEU A 31 2.47 9.74 3.72
N ASP A 32 3.46 9.10 3.08
CA ASP A 32 4.86 9.41 3.30
C ASP A 32 5.24 10.81 2.83
N ALA A 33 4.81 11.18 1.62
CA ALA A 33 4.97 12.53 1.10
C ALA A 33 4.29 13.57 2.00
N GLN A 34 3.09 13.29 2.50
CA GLN A 34 2.41 14.16 3.47
C GLN A 34 3.20 14.31 4.77
N ALA A 35 3.86 13.26 5.25
CA ALA A 35 4.73 13.36 6.42
C ALA A 35 5.86 14.35 6.16
N TYR A 36 6.56 14.26 5.03
CA TYR A 36 7.64 15.20 4.70
C TYR A 36 7.16 16.64 4.54
N ASN A 37 5.95 16.86 4.03
CA ASN A 37 5.36 18.21 3.96
C ASN A 37 5.17 18.86 5.34
N ILE A 38 4.96 18.07 6.40
CA ILE A 38 4.85 18.59 7.79
C ILE A 38 6.14 19.28 8.23
N ILE A 39 7.30 18.80 7.76
CA ILE A 39 8.61 19.31 8.16
C ILE A 39 9.29 20.18 7.09
N GLU A 40 8.60 20.51 6.00
CA GLU A 40 9.15 21.26 4.88
C GLU A 40 9.79 22.59 5.31
N HIS A 41 9.17 23.26 6.30
CA HIS A 41 9.65 24.52 6.88
C HIS A 41 9.95 24.38 8.37
N TYR A 42 10.40 23.19 8.80
CA TYR A 42 10.56 22.88 10.22
C TYR A 42 11.56 23.78 10.93
N SER A 43 11.10 24.47 11.99
CA SER A 43 11.90 25.41 12.78
C SER A 43 12.47 24.83 14.07
N GLY A 44 12.40 23.50 14.27
CA GLY A 44 12.95 22.83 15.47
C GLY A 44 11.97 22.62 16.62
N ASP A 45 10.66 22.79 16.42
CA ASP A 45 9.67 22.61 17.48
C ASP A 45 9.27 21.13 17.71
N ALA A 46 9.22 20.70 18.97
CA ALA A 46 8.91 19.30 19.29
C ALA A 46 7.52 18.83 18.84
N THR A 47 6.57 19.76 18.62
CA THR A 47 5.19 19.42 18.25
C THR A 47 5.09 19.00 16.78
N THR A 48 5.75 19.73 15.89
CA THR A 48 5.83 19.42 14.46
C THR A 48 6.59 18.10 14.25
N TRP A 49 7.66 17.86 15.02
CA TRP A 49 8.36 16.58 14.99
C TRP A 49 7.49 15.40 15.43
N ALA A 50 6.67 15.57 16.48
CA ALA A 50 5.72 14.55 16.90
C ALA A 50 4.67 14.25 15.83
N ARG A 51 4.14 15.29 15.16
CA ARG A 51 3.19 15.14 14.04
C ARG A 51 3.81 14.43 12.84
N PHE A 52 5.06 14.76 12.50
CA PHE A 52 5.82 14.08 11.46
C PHE A 52 5.99 12.59 11.77
N THR A 53 6.43 12.27 12.99
CA THR A 53 6.68 10.88 13.40
C THR A 53 5.39 10.05 13.36
N GLU A 54 4.28 10.63 13.80
CA GLU A 54 2.98 9.98 13.71
C GLU A 54 2.51 9.79 12.26
N ALA A 55 2.73 10.77 11.39
CA ALA A 55 2.44 10.64 9.96
C ALA A 55 3.29 9.55 9.29
N LYS A 56 4.60 9.50 9.57
CA LYS A 56 5.50 8.43 9.13
C LYS A 56 5.02 7.05 9.58
N LYS A 57 4.62 6.93 10.85
CA LYS A 57 4.09 5.67 11.40
C LYS A 57 2.87 5.17 10.64
N ARG A 58 1.99 6.08 10.19
CA ARG A 58 0.81 5.72 9.37
C ARG A 58 1.20 5.26 7.98
N ALA A 59 2.14 5.96 7.33
CA ALA A 59 2.68 5.55 6.04
C ALA A 59 3.32 4.15 6.10
N ASP A 60 4.14 3.91 7.13
CA ASP A 60 4.80 2.61 7.35
C ASP A 60 3.80 1.48 7.65
N ALA A 61 2.75 1.77 8.42
CA ALA A 61 1.66 0.83 8.68
C ALA A 61 0.93 0.45 7.38
N GLN A 62 0.61 1.43 6.53
CA GLN A 62 -0.01 1.21 5.23
C GLN A 62 0.89 0.39 4.31
N ARG A 63 2.19 0.70 4.26
CA ARG A 63 3.18 -0.05 3.48
C ARG A 63 3.30 -1.50 3.96
N THR A 64 3.28 -1.71 5.27
CA THR A 64 3.31 -3.05 5.88
C THR A 64 2.06 -3.85 5.52
N ALA A 65 0.89 -3.23 5.54
CA ALA A 65 -0.36 -3.87 5.12
C ALA A 65 -0.30 -4.26 3.64
N ALA A 66 0.15 -3.35 2.77
CA ALA A 66 0.33 -3.63 1.33
C ALA A 66 1.30 -4.79 1.10
N TYR A 67 2.42 -4.86 1.83
CA TYR A 67 3.37 -5.96 1.70
C TYR A 67 2.80 -7.30 2.15
N ARG A 68 2.05 -7.34 3.26
CA ARG A 68 1.38 -8.57 3.72
C ARG A 68 0.37 -9.07 2.71
N GLU A 69 -0.37 -8.16 2.10
CA GLU A 69 -1.36 -8.48 1.08
C GLU A 69 -0.69 -8.99 -0.21
N TRP A 70 0.40 -8.36 -0.63
CA TRP A 70 1.21 -8.86 -1.75
C TRP A 70 1.70 -10.29 -1.52
N MET A 71 2.15 -10.59 -0.30
CA MET A 71 2.57 -11.94 0.07
C MET A 71 1.41 -12.95 0.04
N ARG A 72 0.18 -12.53 0.38
CA ARG A 72 -1.04 -13.36 0.26
C ARG A 72 -1.33 -13.66 -1.21
N ILE A 73 -1.42 -12.63 -2.05
CA ILE A 73 -1.68 -12.74 -3.50
C ILE A 73 -0.64 -13.66 -4.16
N ARG A 74 0.65 -13.42 -3.90
CA ARG A 74 1.75 -14.21 -4.48
C ARG A 74 1.73 -15.68 -4.07
N ARG A 75 1.27 -16.00 -2.86
CA ARG A 75 1.10 -17.40 -2.42
C ARG A 75 -0.07 -18.04 -3.15
N ALA A 76 -1.19 -17.34 -3.25
CA ALA A 76 -2.39 -17.86 -3.87
C ALA A 76 -2.22 -18.09 -5.39
N MET A 77 -1.48 -17.22 -6.09
CA MET A 77 -1.09 -17.43 -7.50
C MET A 77 -0.18 -18.65 -7.77
N ARG A 78 0.48 -19.17 -6.73
CA ARG A 78 1.37 -20.35 -6.85
C ARG A 78 0.64 -21.67 -6.58
N THR A 79 -0.62 -21.59 -6.16
CA THR A 79 -1.46 -22.74 -5.79
C THR A 79 -2.37 -23.08 -6.96
#